data_AF-A0A949UE17-F1
#
_entry.id   AF-A0A949UE17-F1
#
_cell.length_a   1.000
_cell.length_b   1.000
_cell.length_c   1.000
_cell.angle_alpha   90.00
_cell.angle_beta   90.00
_cell.angle_gamma   90.00
#
_symmetry.space_group_name_H-M   'P 1'
#
loop_
_entity.id
_entity.type
_entity.pdbx_description
1 polymer ?
#
loop_
_entity_poly.entity_id
_entity_poly.type
_entity_poly.pdbx_seq_one_letter_code
_entity_poly.pdbx_strand_id
1 'polypeptide(L)'
;SFAGAAVAADTSPVAQAPKDATLERARGAIAQQDWAGAQAALRDGISREPKNADYHNLLAYATRKGPNPDMSVVFKHYNEALTLNPQHKGAHEYIGEAYLMVGNVAKAKEHLAQLDKICFFSCPEFAELKNAITAYEAKTVGKQ
;
A
#
# COMPACT_ATOMS: atom_id res chain seq x y z
N SER A 1 -60.49 7.17 -22.96
CA SER A 1 -59.58 7.90 -22.06
C SER A 1 -58.93 6.94 -21.10
N PHE A 2 -57.64 6.65 -21.29
CA PHE A 2 -56.83 5.93 -20.30
C PHE A 2 -55.79 6.93 -19.77
N ALA A 3 -55.90 7.27 -18.49
CA ALA A 3 -54.91 8.08 -17.79
C ALA A 3 -53.67 7.19 -17.54
N GLY A 4 -52.54 7.58 -18.12
CA GLY A 4 -51.26 6.92 -17.96
C GLY A 4 -50.34 7.70 -17.03
N ALA A 5 -49.63 6.93 -16.20
CA ALA A 5 -48.33 7.18 -15.57
C ALA A 5 -48.24 8.14 -14.37
N ALA A 6 -47.79 7.57 -13.25
CA ALA A 6 -46.59 8.06 -12.56
C ALA A 6 -46.01 6.88 -11.74
N VAL A 7 -44.99 6.21 -12.27
CA VAL A 7 -44.11 5.35 -11.47
C VAL A 7 -43.00 6.26 -10.98
N ALA A 8 -43.07 6.67 -9.71
CA ALA A 8 -41.95 7.35 -9.07
C ALA A 8 -40.84 6.31 -8.89
N ALA A 9 -39.75 6.46 -9.66
CA ALA A 9 -38.56 5.66 -9.45
C ALA A 9 -37.86 6.17 -8.18
N ASP A 10 -38.04 5.45 -7.08
CA ASP A 10 -37.26 5.62 -5.84
C ASP A 10 -35.79 5.34 -6.15
N THR A 11 -35.04 6.40 -6.47
CA THR A 11 -33.57 6.36 -6.46
C THR A 11 -33.11 6.90 -5.12
N SER A 12 -33.25 6.09 -4.08
CA SER A 12 -32.57 6.38 -2.81
C SER A 12 -31.06 6.37 -3.06
N PRO A 13 -30.32 7.44 -2.74
CA PRO A 13 -28.88 7.44 -2.89
C PRO A 13 -28.30 6.39 -1.94
N VAL A 14 -27.60 5.39 -2.50
CA VAL A 14 -26.82 4.44 -1.70
C VAL A 14 -25.76 5.24 -0.98
N ALA A 15 -25.90 5.38 0.34
CA ALA A 15 -24.92 6.07 1.17
C ALA A 15 -23.56 5.36 1.02
N GLN A 16 -22.58 6.04 0.43
CA GLN A 16 -21.21 5.58 0.43
C GLN A 16 -20.71 5.48 1.87
N ALA A 17 -20.00 4.40 2.19
CA ALA A 17 -19.32 4.29 3.48
C ALA A 17 -18.44 5.53 3.71
N PRO A 18 -18.33 6.02 4.95
CA PRO A 18 -17.47 7.16 5.26
C PRO A 18 -16.04 6.86 4.80
N LYS A 19 -15.43 7.80 4.07
CA LYS A 19 -14.01 7.71 3.72
C LYS A 19 -13.17 7.72 5.01
N ASP A 20 -12.16 6.87 5.07
CA ASP A 20 -11.24 6.82 6.21
C ASP A 20 -10.41 8.12 6.29
N ALA A 21 -10.75 8.99 7.24
CA ALA A 21 -10.12 10.29 7.41
C ALA A 21 -8.62 10.20 7.75
N THR A 22 -8.18 9.11 8.39
CA THR A 22 -6.75 8.86 8.65
C THR A 22 -6.01 8.63 7.34
N LEU A 23 -6.56 7.76 6.47
CA LEU A 23 -5.96 7.47 5.16
C LEU A 23 -5.96 8.70 4.24
N GLU A 24 -7.05 9.46 4.21
CA GLU A 24 -7.11 10.69 3.40
C GLU A 24 -6.03 11.70 3.83
N ARG A 25 -5.88 11.93 5.14
CA ARG A 25 -4.83 12.81 5.67
C ARG A 25 -3.43 12.29 5.35
N ALA A 26 -3.19 11.00 5.56
CA ALA A 26 -1.90 10.38 5.28
C ALA A 26 -1.54 10.45 3.79
N ARG A 27 -2.49 10.17 2.89
CA ARG A 27 -2.29 10.27 1.44
C ARG A 27 -2.06 11.70 0.98
N GLY A 28 -2.79 12.67 1.56
CA GLY A 28 -2.56 14.08 1.31
C GLY A 28 -1.14 14.53 1.69
N ALA A 29 -0.68 14.12 2.87
CA ALA A 29 0.69 14.39 3.33
C ALA A 29 1.74 13.69 2.44
N ILE A 30 1.52 12.42 2.07
CA ILE A 30 2.38 11.69 1.12
C ILE A 30 2.49 12.42 -0.23
N ALA A 31 1.37 12.91 -0.77
CA ALA A 31 1.35 13.63 -2.04
C ALA A 31 2.16 14.94 -1.98
N GLN A 32 2.26 15.55 -0.81
CA GLN A 32 3.08 16.75 -0.55
C GLN A 32 4.51 16.42 -0.12
N GLN A 33 4.88 15.12 -0.07
CA GLN A 33 6.13 14.62 0.50
C GLN A 33 6.35 15.05 1.97
N ASP A 34 5.27 15.37 2.68
CA ASP A 34 5.25 15.57 4.13
C ASP A 34 5.26 14.19 4.81
N TRP A 35 6.43 13.55 4.81
CA TRP A 35 6.62 12.24 5.41
C TRP A 35 6.36 12.26 6.92
N ALA A 36 6.67 13.37 7.60
CA ALA A 36 6.45 13.52 9.03
C ALA A 36 4.95 13.59 9.35
N GLY A 37 4.19 14.41 8.62
CA GLY A 37 2.74 14.51 8.77
C GLY A 37 2.02 13.20 8.43
N ALA A 38 2.46 12.50 7.39
CA ALA A 38 1.93 11.18 7.05
C ALA A 38 2.15 10.17 8.19
N GLN A 39 3.38 10.07 8.71
CA GLN A 39 3.68 9.18 9.83
C GLN A 39 2.89 9.55 11.10
N ALA A 40 2.74 10.84 11.40
CA ALA A 40 1.97 11.30 12.55
C ALA A 40 0.49 10.88 12.44
N ALA A 41 -0.14 11.12 11.29
CA ALA A 41 -1.53 10.71 11.04
C ALA A 41 -1.70 9.19 11.18
N LEU A 42 -0.79 8.40 10.64
CA LEU A 42 -0.88 6.94 10.66
C LEU A 42 -0.61 6.35 12.04
N ARG A 43 0.32 6.90 12.82
CA ARG A 43 0.54 6.48 14.22
C ARG A 43 -0.69 6.77 15.09
N ASP A 44 -1.30 7.94 14.89
CA ASP A 44 -2.56 8.30 15.53
C ASP A 44 -3.69 7.33 15.14
N GLY A 45 -3.82 7.00 13.85
CA GLY A 45 -4.73 5.96 13.36
C GLY A 45 -4.51 4.59 14.01
N ILE A 46 -3.27 4.10 14.01
CA ILE A 46 -2.90 2.80 14.61
C ILE A 46 -3.21 2.77 16.11
N SER A 47 -3.08 3.90 16.81
CA SER A 47 -3.42 3.97 18.24
C SER A 47 -4.91 3.69 18.52
N ARG A 48 -5.79 4.00 17.56
CA ARG A 48 -7.23 3.72 17.63
C ARG A 48 -7.59 2.37 17.02
N GLU A 49 -6.96 2.02 15.90
CA GLU A 49 -7.26 0.84 15.10
C GLU A 49 -5.97 0.06 14.81
N PRO A 50 -5.41 -0.64 15.81
CA PRO A 50 -4.11 -1.30 15.68
C PRO A 50 -4.12 -2.50 14.72
N LYS A 51 -5.29 -2.94 14.25
CA LYS A 51 -5.46 -4.07 13.33
C LYS A 51 -5.76 -3.64 11.90
N ASN A 52 -5.57 -2.36 11.57
CA ASN A 52 -5.81 -1.83 10.25
C ASN A 52 -4.55 -2.04 9.36
N ALA A 53 -4.61 -2.99 8.44
CA ALA A 53 -3.47 -3.36 7.59
C ALA A 53 -3.01 -2.19 6.70
N ASP A 54 -3.93 -1.35 6.21
CA ASP A 54 -3.59 -0.19 5.38
C ASP A 54 -2.78 0.85 6.15
N TYR A 55 -3.07 1.03 7.45
CA TYR A 55 -2.33 1.97 8.30
C TYR A 55 -0.88 1.52 8.47
N HIS A 56 -0.68 0.23 8.75
CA HIS A 56 0.64 -0.36 8.88
C HIS A 56 1.42 -0.28 7.56
N ASN A 57 0.77 -0.62 6.43
CA ASN A 57 1.35 -0.53 5.10
C ASN A 57 1.82 0.90 4.76
N LEU A 58 0.94 1.89 4.93
CA LEU A 58 1.28 3.27 4.61
C LEU A 58 2.26 3.89 5.60
N LEU A 59 2.30 3.44 6.85
CA LEU A 59 3.29 3.93 7.82
C LEU A 59 4.69 3.47 7.42
N ALA A 60 4.82 2.21 7.02
CA ALA A 60 6.07 1.67 6.49
C ALA A 60 6.48 2.41 5.20
N TYR A 61 5.53 2.69 4.30
CA TYR A 61 5.77 3.47 3.08
C TYR A 61 6.29 4.87 3.38
N ALA A 62 5.58 5.64 4.21
CA ALA A 62 5.97 7.00 4.57
C ALA A 62 7.31 7.03 5.32
N THR A 63 7.59 6.01 6.14
CA THR A 63 8.88 5.87 6.83
C THR A 63 10.00 5.60 5.81
N ARG A 64 9.82 4.65 4.90
CA ARG A 64 10.79 4.29 3.86
C ARG A 64 11.15 5.45 2.93
N LYS A 65 10.15 6.27 2.58
CA LYS A 65 10.33 7.44 1.68
C LYS A 65 10.90 8.66 2.38
N GLY A 66 10.85 8.70 3.72
CA GLY A 66 11.40 9.78 4.53
C GLY A 66 12.93 9.83 4.53
N PRO A 67 13.52 10.94 5.04
CA PRO A 67 14.96 11.05 5.17
C PRO A 67 15.49 10.07 6.23
N ASN A 68 16.61 9.39 5.92
CA ASN A 68 17.28 8.43 6.82
C ASN A 68 16.33 7.38 7.43
N PRO A 69 15.68 6.54 6.61
CA PRO A 69 14.67 5.59 7.09
C PRO A 69 15.29 4.55 8.03
N ASP A 70 14.67 4.35 9.19
CA ASP A 70 14.96 3.18 10.02
C ASP A 70 14.29 1.95 9.38
N MET A 71 15.10 1.16 8.68
CA MET A 71 14.61 -0.03 7.97
C MET A 71 14.04 -1.09 8.91
N SER A 72 14.43 -1.13 10.18
CA SER A 72 13.84 -2.08 11.15
C SER A 72 12.36 -1.76 11.40
N VAL A 73 12.03 -0.47 11.50
CA VAL A 73 10.64 0.02 11.64
C VAL A 73 9.85 -0.21 10.36
N VAL A 74 10.45 0.05 9.20
CA VAL A 74 9.83 -0.21 7.89
C VAL A 74 9.40 -1.68 7.76
N PHE A 75 10.33 -2.61 7.99
CA PHE A 75 10.02 -4.04 7.89
C PHE A 75 9.02 -4.50 8.96
N LYS A 76 9.13 -4.00 10.20
CA LYS A 76 8.15 -4.30 11.26
C LYS A 76 6.71 -4.00 10.80
N HIS A 77 6.47 -2.81 10.26
CA HIS A 77 5.12 -2.41 9.88
C HIS A 77 4.63 -3.09 8.60
N TYR A 78 5.47 -3.33 7.59
CA TYR A 78 5.04 -4.15 6.46
C TYR A 78 4.71 -5.59 6.86
N ASN A 79 5.50 -6.20 7.74
CA ASN A 79 5.21 -7.55 8.24
C ASN A 79 3.91 -7.59 9.05
N GLU A 80 3.62 -6.56 9.84
CA GLU A 80 2.33 -6.46 10.55
C GLU A 80 1.17 -6.33 9.56
N ALA A 81 1.30 -5.48 8.53
CA ALA A 81 0.28 -5.35 7.48
C ALA A 81 -0.01 -6.70 6.79
N LEU A 82 1.03 -7.49 6.49
CA LEU A 82 0.91 -8.81 5.89
C LEU A 82 0.44 -9.90 6.87
N THR A 83 0.68 -9.72 8.16
CA THR A 83 0.10 -10.58 9.20
C THR A 83 -1.41 -10.37 9.30
N LEU A 84 -1.85 -9.12 9.25
CA LEU A 84 -3.26 -8.73 9.29
C LEU A 84 -3.99 -9.07 7.99
N ASN A 85 -3.33 -8.87 6.85
CA ASN A 85 -3.86 -9.19 5.52
C ASN A 85 -2.77 -9.82 4.62
N PRO A 86 -2.69 -11.17 4.59
CA PRO A 86 -1.71 -11.89 3.78
C PRO A 86 -1.88 -11.74 2.25
N GLN A 87 -2.98 -11.14 1.79
CA GLN A 87 -3.24 -10.87 0.37
C GLN A 87 -3.10 -9.38 0.03
N HIS A 88 -2.55 -8.58 0.93
CA HIS A 88 -2.40 -7.14 0.73
C HIS A 88 -1.36 -6.85 -0.37
N LYS A 89 -1.84 -6.56 -1.58
CA LYS A 89 -1.01 -6.35 -2.77
C LYS A 89 0.02 -5.22 -2.58
N GLY A 90 -0.42 -4.04 -2.17
CA GLY A 90 0.50 -2.90 -1.93
C GLY A 90 1.57 -3.18 -0.87
N ALA A 91 1.26 -3.93 0.20
CA ALA A 91 2.25 -4.31 1.20
C ALA A 91 3.29 -5.30 0.63
N HIS A 92 2.87 -6.27 -0.19
CA HIS A 92 3.80 -7.16 -0.91
C HIS A 92 4.73 -6.40 -1.87
N GLU A 93 4.19 -5.47 -2.63
CA GLU A 93 4.97 -4.64 -3.54
C GLU A 93 6.00 -3.80 -2.76
N TYR A 94 5.52 -3.00 -1.81
CA TYR A 94 6.38 -2.04 -1.13
C TYR A 94 7.42 -2.67 -0.20
N ILE A 95 7.11 -3.79 0.46
CA ILE A 95 8.13 -4.52 1.23
C ILE A 95 9.16 -5.17 0.30
N GLY A 96 8.75 -5.60 -0.90
CA GLY A 96 9.67 -6.08 -1.93
C GLY A 96 10.66 -5.00 -2.34
N GLU A 97 10.19 -3.78 -2.58
CA GLU A 97 11.06 -2.62 -2.83
C GLU A 97 11.97 -2.29 -1.62
N ALA A 98 11.44 -2.42 -0.40
CA ALA A 98 12.23 -2.20 0.83
C ALA A 98 13.38 -3.21 0.94
N TYR A 99 13.17 -4.47 0.55
CA TYR A 99 14.23 -5.48 0.50
C TYR A 99 15.32 -5.15 -0.54
N LEU A 100 14.95 -4.55 -1.68
CA LEU A 100 15.94 -4.07 -2.65
C LEU A 100 16.82 -2.96 -2.08
N MET A 101 16.26 -2.05 -1.26
CA MET A 101 17.04 -0.99 -0.61
C MET A 101 18.15 -1.51 0.32
N VAL A 102 17.98 -2.71 0.89
CA VAL A 102 18.96 -3.38 1.75
C VAL A 102 19.71 -4.51 1.03
N GLY A 103 19.60 -4.59 -0.30
CA GLY A 103 20.31 -5.55 -1.13
C GLY A 103 19.78 -6.99 -1.08
N ASN A 104 18.62 -7.24 -0.48
CA ASN A 104 18.04 -8.58 -0.37
C ASN A 104 17.09 -8.89 -1.55
N VAL A 105 17.67 -9.11 -2.73
CA VAL A 105 16.91 -9.41 -3.96
C VAL A 105 16.10 -10.70 -3.84
N ALA A 106 16.61 -11.69 -3.09
CA ALA A 106 15.90 -12.96 -2.88
C ALA A 106 14.54 -12.73 -2.21
N LYS A 107 14.50 -11.94 -1.14
CA LYS A 107 13.25 -11.59 -0.46
C LYS A 107 12.31 -10.76 -1.34
N ALA A 108 12.83 -9.84 -2.14
CA ALA A 108 11.99 -9.11 -3.10
C ALA A 108 11.29 -10.07 -4.09
N LYS A 109 11.99 -11.09 -4.59
CA LYS A 109 11.43 -12.11 -5.49
C LYS A 109 10.40 -13.01 -4.81
N GLU A 110 10.54 -13.31 -3.51
CA GLU A 110 9.50 -14.02 -2.75
C GLU A 110 8.17 -13.25 -2.74
N HIS A 111 8.21 -11.93 -2.51
CA HIS A 111 7.00 -11.11 -2.54
C HIS A 111 6.41 -10.97 -3.96
N LEU A 112 7.25 -10.92 -5.00
CA LEU A 112 6.78 -10.95 -6.39
C LEU A 112 6.04 -12.26 -6.71
N ALA A 113 6.57 -13.40 -6.26
CA ALA A 113 5.93 -14.70 -6.44
C ALA A 113 4.60 -14.79 -5.67
N GLN A 114 4.48 -14.09 -4.54
CA GLN A 114 3.21 -14.02 -3.82
C GLN A 114 2.19 -13.12 -4.54
N LEU A 115 2.62 -12.00 -5.13
CA LEU A 115 1.76 -11.18 -5.99
C LEU A 115 1.27 -11.95 -7.21
N ASP A 116 2.11 -12.77 -7.83
CA ASP A 116 1.72 -13.64 -8.95
C ASP A 116 0.59 -14.60 -8.58
N LYS A 117 0.59 -15.12 -7.34
CA LYS A 117 -0.49 -15.98 -6.83
C LYS A 117 -1.76 -15.19 -6.49
N ILE A 118 -1.61 -14.00 -5.92
CA ILE A 118 -2.75 -13.14 -5.51
C ILE A 118 -3.45 -12.57 -6.74
N CYS A 119 -2.70 -12.23 -7.77
CA CYS A 119 -3.18 -11.59 -8.97
C CYS A 119 -3.46 -12.67 -10.04
N PHE A 120 -4.71 -13.16 -10.10
CA PHE A 120 -5.17 -14.17 -11.09
C PHE A 120 -4.85 -13.80 -12.55
N PHE A 121 -4.75 -12.49 -12.83
CA PHE A 121 -4.04 -11.89 -13.95
C PHE A 121 -3.07 -10.84 -13.41
N SER A 122 -2.20 -10.28 -14.24
CA SER A 122 -1.31 -9.19 -13.82
C SER A 122 -2.07 -8.03 -13.15
N CYS A 123 -1.52 -7.53 -12.06
CA CYS A 123 -1.98 -6.34 -11.34
C CYS A 123 -0.87 -5.26 -11.35
N PRO A 124 -1.19 -3.97 -11.12
CA PRO A 124 -0.20 -2.90 -11.07
C PRO A 124 0.96 -3.22 -10.12
N GLU A 125 0.66 -3.72 -8.93
CA GLU A 125 1.63 -4.04 -7.88
C GLU A 125 2.65 -5.09 -8.33
N PHE A 126 2.19 -6.12 -9.05
CA PHE A 126 3.08 -7.13 -9.63
C PHE A 126 4.02 -6.51 -10.67
N ALA A 127 3.48 -5.69 -11.57
CA ALA A 127 4.27 -5.06 -12.63
C ALA A 127 5.31 -4.09 -12.04
N GLU A 128 4.92 -3.29 -11.05
CA GLU A 128 5.79 -2.32 -10.37
C GLU A 128 6.95 -3.02 -9.67
N LEU A 129 6.68 -4.05 -8.84
CA LEU A 129 7.75 -4.78 -8.17
C LEU A 129 8.66 -5.53 -9.16
N LYS A 130 8.11 -6.13 -10.21
CA LYS A 130 8.89 -6.80 -11.26
C LYS A 130 9.86 -5.84 -11.95
N ASN A 131 9.38 -4.63 -12.26
CA ASN A 131 10.18 -3.58 -12.87
C ASN A 131 11.27 -3.08 -11.90
N ALA A 132 10.94 -2.90 -10.61
CA ALA A 132 11.89 -2.49 -9.59
C ALA A 132 13.04 -3.51 -9.43
N ILE A 133 12.73 -4.81 -9.39
CA ILE A 133 13.72 -5.89 -9.33
C ILE A 133 14.62 -5.86 -10.57
N THR A 134 14.02 -5.80 -11.77
CA THR A 134 14.76 -5.77 -13.04
C THR A 134 15.72 -4.57 -13.10
N ALA A 135 15.24 -3.39 -12.70
CA ALA A 135 16.05 -2.17 -12.68
C ALA A 135 17.19 -2.24 -11.64
N TYR A 136 16.95 -2.87 -10.48
CA TYR A 136 17.98 -3.09 -9.48
C TYR A 136 19.09 -4.01 -10.01
N GLU A 137 18.71 -5.15 -10.58
CA GLU A 137 19.66 -6.14 -11.11
C GLU A 137 20.53 -5.55 -12.23
N ALA A 138 19.93 -4.82 -13.18
CA ALA A 138 20.65 -4.15 -14.25
C ALA A 138 21.69 -3.14 -13.71
N LYS A 139 21.35 -2.37 -12.68
CA LYS A 139 22.27 -1.42 -12.03
C LYS A 139 23.41 -2.13 -11.29
N THR A 140 23.16 -3.31 -10.72
CA THR A 140 24.20 -4.05 -10.00
C THR A 140 25.19 -4.76 -10.91
N VAL A 141 24.75 -5.25 -12.07
CA VAL A 141 25.65 -5.85 -13.08
C VAL A 141 26.59 -4.80 -13.68
N GLY A 142 26.11 -3.58 -13.95
CA GLY A 142 26.94 -2.50 -14.51
C GLY A 142 27.92 -1.85 -13.51
N LYS A 143 27.97 -2.31 -12.26
CA LYS A 143 28.92 -1.85 -11.22
C LYS A 143 30.05 -2.85 -10.95
N GLN A 144 30.01 -4.03 -11.60
CA GLN A 144 31.09 -5.02 -11.60
C GLN A 144 31.97 -4.80 -12.83
#